data_AF-A0A3D1QFV4-F1
#
_entry.id   AF-A0A3D1QFV4-F1
#
_cell.length_a   1.000
_cell.length_b   1.000
_cell.length_c   1.000
_cell.angle_alpha   90.00
_cell.angle_beta   90.00
_cell.angle_gamma   90.00
#
_symmetry.space_group_name_H-M   'P 1'
#
loop_
_entity.id
_entity.type
_entity.pdbx_description
1 polymer ?
#
loop_
_entity_poly.entity_id
_entity_poly.type
_entity_poly.pdbx_seq_one_letter_code
_entity_poly.pdbx_strand_id
1 'polypeptide(L)' 'MPKYRHELKIGINSFDKALLSSRLSHVMRRDRFAGPDGSYVVRSLYFDDIDNHALMDKFMGAIYREKFRIRTY' A
#
# COMPACT_ATOMS: atom_id res chain seq x y z
N MET A 1 23.48 10.51 1.36
CA MET A 1 22.63 10.70 0.17
C MET A 1 21.49 9.69 0.24
N PRO A 2 20.20 10.09 0.19
CA PRO A 2 19.13 9.12 0.14
C PRO A 2 19.25 8.34 -1.18
N LYS A 3 19.41 7.03 -1.02
CA LYS A 3 19.69 6.04 -2.06
C LYS A 3 18.52 6.01 -3.06
N TYR A 4 18.83 6.04 -4.36
CA TYR A 4 17.89 6.02 -5.50
C TYR A 4 16.75 5.00 -5.34
N ARG A 5 15.65 5.41 -4.70
CA ARG A 5 14.44 4.60 -4.55
C ARG A 5 13.38 5.15 -5.48
N HIS A 6 12.99 4.35 -6.45
CA HIS A 6 11.84 4.61 -7.30
C HIS A 6 10.74 3.62 -6.93
N GLU A 7 9.56 4.14 -6.58
CA GLU A 7 8.40 3.32 -6.24
C GLU A 7 7.35 3.48 -7.34
N LEU A 8 7.01 2.37 -8.00
CA LEU A 8 6.00 2.32 -9.06
C LEU A 8 4.73 1.67 -8.51
N LYS A 9 3.57 2.25 -8.82
CA LYS A 9 2.25 1.72 -8.45
C LYS A 9 1.51 1.33 -9.71
N ILE A 10 1.13 0.06 -9.79
CA ILE A 10 0.50 -0.54 -10.96
C ILE A 10 -0.80 -1.19 -10.49
N GLY A 11 -1.92 -0.86 -11.14
CA GLY A 11 -3.18 -1.54 -10.91
C GLY A 11 -3.13 -2.95 -11.48
N ILE A 12 -3.61 -3.94 -10.72
CA ILE A 12 -3.62 -5.35 -11.13
C ILE A 12 -4.99 -5.95 -10.87
N ASN A 13 -5.38 -6.94 -11.67
CA ASN A 13 -6.60 -7.72 -11.46
C ASN A 13 -6.30 -9.04 -10.72
N SER A 14 -7.33 -9.89 -10.57
CA SER A 14 -7.20 -11.20 -9.90
C SER A 14 -6.29 -12.18 -10.64
N PHE A 15 -6.29 -12.15 -11.97
CA PHE A 15 -5.43 -12.99 -12.81
C PHE A 15 -3.96 -12.57 -12.66
N ASP A 16 -3.68 -11.26 -12.74
CA ASP A 16 -2.35 -10.70 -12.52
C ASP A 16 -1.80 -11.08 -11.14
N LYS A 17 -2.64 -10.99 -10.10
CA LYS A 17 -2.28 -11.41 -8.74
C LYS A 17 -1.82 -12.87 -8.70
N ALA A 18 -2.54 -13.78 -9.34
CA ALA A 18 -2.20 -15.20 -9.36
C ALA A 18 -0.87 -15.46 -10.10
N LEU A 19 -0.72 -14.86 -11.29
CA LEU A 19 0.50 -14.97 -12.10
C LEU A 19 1.73 -14.41 -11.38
N LEU A 20 1.63 -13.20 -10.83
CA LEU A 20 2.71 -12.54 -10.10
C LEU A 20 3.08 -13.31 -8.83
N SER A 21 2.08 -13.80 -8.10
CA SER A 21 2.29 -14.63 -6.89
C SER A 21 3.09 -15.89 -7.18
N SER A 22 2.81 -16.56 -8.29
CA SER A 22 3.54 -17.75 -8.74
C SER A 22 4.96 -17.40 -9.16
N ARG A 23 5.16 -16.35 -9.96
CA ARG A 23 6.51 -15.96 -10.43
C ARG A 23 7.39 -15.47 -9.28
N LEU A 24 6.88 -14.57 -8.44
CA LEU A 24 7.66 -13.93 -7.37
C LEU A 24 8.04 -14.91 -6.25
N SER A 25 7.28 -15.97 -6.00
CA SER A 25 7.64 -16.94 -4.95
C SER A 25 8.95 -17.69 -5.20
N HIS A 26 9.46 -17.69 -6.44
CA HIS A 26 10.75 -18.28 -6.78
C HIS A 26 11.94 -17.44 -6.31
N VAL A 27 11.74 -16.12 -6.10
CA VAL A 27 12.82 -15.17 -5.78
C VAL A 27 12.55 -14.35 -4.51
N MET A 28 11.33 -14.39 -3.98
CA MET A 28 10.92 -13.68 -2.78
C MET A 28 10.33 -14.65 -1.75
N ARG A 29 10.67 -14.46 -0.48
CA ARG A 29 10.03 -15.18 0.63
C ARG A 29 8.68 -14.56 0.93
N ARG A 30 7.71 -15.43 1.26
CA ARG A 30 6.41 -14.99 1.78
C ARG A 30 6.57 -14.33 3.14
N ASP A 31 5.65 -13.42 3.45
CA ASP A 31 5.58 -12.80 4.77
C ASP A 31 5.21 -13.84 5.83
N ARG A 32 6.03 -13.96 6.87
CA ARG A 32 5.87 -14.93 7.96
C ARG A 32 4.75 -14.58 8.94
N PHE A 33 4.23 -13.35 8.88
CA PHE A 33 3.15 -12.88 9.75
C PHE A 33 1.78 -12.99 9.08
N ALA A 34 1.74 -13.43 7.82
CA ALA A 34 0.48 -13.69 7.15
C ALA A 34 -0.22 -14.91 7.75
N GLY A 35 -1.55 -14.97 7.60
CA GLY A 35 -2.37 -16.08 8.02
C GLY A 35 -2.07 -17.38 7.25
N PRO A 36 -2.77 -18.49 7.56
CA PRO A 36 -2.53 -19.80 6.96
C PRO A 36 -2.62 -19.84 5.43
N ASP A 37 -3.38 -18.93 4.83
CA ASP A 37 -3.54 -18.78 3.38
C ASP A 37 -2.52 -17.80 2.75
N GLY A 38 -1.56 -17.30 3.53
CA GLY A 38 -0.58 -16.31 3.10
C GLY A 38 -1.15 -14.91 2.92
N SER A 39 -2.29 -14.60 3.54
CA SER A 39 -2.94 -13.29 3.49
C SER A 39 -3.20 -12.69 4.88
N TYR A 40 -3.50 -11.38 4.92
CA TYR A 40 -3.99 -10.67 6.10
C TYR A 40 -4.88 -9.51 5.65
N VAL A 41 -5.76 -9.03 6.53
CA VAL A 41 -6.76 -8.01 6.19
C VAL A 41 -6.35 -6.68 6.80
N VAL A 42 -5.77 -5.82 5.96
CA VAL A 42 -5.44 -4.46 6.37
C VAL A 42 -6.70 -3.59 6.37
N ARG A 43 -7.04 -3.01 7.52
CA ARG A 43 -8.07 -1.98 7.64
C ARG A 43 -7.42 -0.66 8.03
N SER A 44 -7.90 0.44 7.47
CA SER A 44 -7.36 1.76 7.80
C SER A 44 -8.49 2.77 7.87
N LEU A 45 -8.68 3.36 9.05
CA LEU A 45 -9.54 4.52 9.24
C LEU A 45 -8.69 5.77 9.03
N TYR A 46 -9.08 6.59 8.06
CA TYR A 46 -8.41 7.84 7.74
C TYR A 46 -9.13 8.99 8.44
N PHE A 47 -8.36 9.97 8.88
CA PHE A 47 -8.86 11.19 9.47
C PHE A 47 -8.46 12.36 8.58
N ASP A 48 -9.31 13.37 8.60
CA ASP A 48 -9.13 14.65 7.95
C ASP A 48 -9.70 15.73 8.87
N ASP A 49 -9.45 16.99 8.56
CA ASP A 49 -10.13 18.10 9.22
C ASP A 49 -11.48 18.42 8.53
N ILE A 50 -12.20 19.40 9.09
CA ILE A 50 -13.52 19.81 8.58
C ILE A 50 -13.45 20.40 7.15
N ASP A 51 -12.27 20.88 6.76
CA ASP A 51 -12.03 21.53 5.47
C ASP A 51 -11.46 20.56 4.42
N ASN A 52 -11.20 19.29 4.79
CA ASN A 52 -10.65 18.25 3.94
C ASN A 52 -9.23 18.57 3.40
N HIS A 53 -8.37 19.22 4.17
CA HIS A 53 -7.02 19.58 3.70
C HIS A 53 -6.22 18.36 3.24
N ALA A 54 -6.22 17.25 3.99
CA ALA A 54 -5.42 16.08 3.65
C ALA A 54 -5.91 15.37 2.37
N LEU A 55 -7.22 15.38 2.14
CA LEU A 55 -7.83 14.95 0.88
C LEU A 55 -7.40 15.85 -0.29
N MET A 56 -7.47 17.16 -0.13
CA MET A 56 -7.14 18.11 -1.19
C MET A 56 -5.65 18.05 -1.56
N ASP A 57 -4.76 17.99 -0.57
CA ASP A 57 -3.32 17.79 -0.80
C ASP A 57 -3.03 16.50 -1.58
N LYS A 58 -3.75 15.42 -1.26
CA LYS A 58 -3.65 14.17 -2.00
C LYS A 58 -4.08 14.33 -3.45
N PHE A 59 -5.19 15.02 -3.69
CA PHE A 59 -5.77 15.19 -5.02
C PHE A 59 -4.90 16.09 -5.90
N MET A 60 -4.39 17.19 -5.33
CA MET A 60 -3.53 18.16 -6.02
C MET A 60 -2.09 17.68 -6.22
N GLY A 61 -1.73 16.51 -5.67
CA GLY A 61 -0.39 15.94 -5.81
C GLY A 61 0.67 16.71 -5.03
N ALA A 62 0.30 17.29 -3.88
CA ALA A 62 1.24 18.00 -3.02
C ALA A 62 2.42 17.09 -2.64
N ILE A 63 3.64 17.62 -2.81
CA ILE A 63 4.89 16.89 -2.56
C ILE A 63 5.01 16.53 -1.07
N TYR A 64 4.71 17.51 -0.22
CA TYR A 64 4.64 17.36 1.23
C TYR A 64 3.16 17.41 1.61
N ARG A 65 2.68 16.32 2.21
CA ARG A 65 1.29 16.21 2.66
C ARG A 65 1.20 15.28 3.85
N GLU A 66 0.28 15.60 4.74
CA GLU A 66 0.02 14.80 5.93
C GLU A 66 -0.98 13.69 5.65
N LYS A 67 -0.94 12.65 6.51
CA LYS A 67 -1.87 11.52 6.43
C LYS A 67 -2.04 10.92 7.81
N PHE A 68 -3.24 11.06 8.35
CA PHE A 68 -3.61 10.54 9.66
C PHE A 68 -4.41 9.25 9.50
N ARG A 69 -3.97 8.16 10.13
CA ARG A 69 -4.71 6.89 10.11
C ARG A 69 -4.51 6.06 11.37
N ILE A 70 -5.56 5.34 11.76
CA ILE A 70 -5.46 4.15 12.61
C ILE A 70 -5.53 2.92 11.69
N ARG A 71 -4.62 1.96 11.87
CA ARG A 71 -4.53 0.75 11.04
C ARG A 71 -4.49 -0.51 11.89
N THR A 72 -5.28 -1.51 11.48
CA THR A 72 -5.18 -2.88 11.97
C THR A 72 -4.70 -3.80 10.85
N TYR A 73 -4.09 -4.90 11.24
CA TYR A 73 -3.56 -5.95 10.38
C TYR A 73 -4.27 -7.27 10.69
#